data_AF-A0A5Y3UZM8-F1
#
_entry.id   AF-A0A5Y3UZM8-F1
#
_cell.length_a   1.000
_cell.length_b   1.000
_cell.length_c   1.000
_cell.angle_alpha   90.00
_cell.angle_beta   90.00
_cell.angle_gamma   90.00
#
_symmetry.space_group_name_H-M   'P 1'
#
loop_
_entity.id
_entity.type
_entity.pdbx_description
1 polymer ?
#
loop_
_entity_poly.entity_id
_entity_poly.type
_entity_poly.pdbx_seq_one_letter_code
_entity_poly.pdbx_strand_id
1 'polypeptide(L)'
;MFEGCTDNSVRKNNVNACHVFVLADNINLSTNLQNKSIQVIENKFKYVVNYCFLSRALEWYVFDRNEVSFQGRTWHTHGEAAAPTTQTMHIRVCDNKFTDQIAQQSCITPGPHIESGLISGNYCKRHYGIFIENGSTSNLVIEDNISISDGERADTTHILLVGEVDDQPTGSSPHSNILIQGNMFIGGGFVVQEYNTGNALRYGFSILNNHMVDCKMPIITNQSFIGIRLEGNYMVAPDDFPDLAIAGQYPVIQNNTLIGVRIRARNIGYTILSPKIVNNKFQANSLNAKFPAIIDLSDFSGLVAEGNDTTAANYDSFIVTPANCNVAGFKRIGQSEGFIDKPSILYGSKLVCQLGDIVMNREPSPTNNKYAWVCVDAASKLFGDLNIGI
;
A
#
# COMPACT_ATOMS: atom_id res chain seq x y z
N MET A 1 24.02 -27.00 -1.40
CA MET A 1 23.26 -27.07 -2.67
C MET A 1 22.32 -28.25 -2.55
N PHE A 2 21.05 -28.06 -2.90
CA PHE A 2 20.04 -29.13 -2.94
C PHE A 2 19.61 -29.34 -4.40
N GLU A 3 19.65 -30.59 -4.84
CA GLU A 3 19.32 -31.03 -6.20
C GLU A 3 18.59 -32.39 -6.09
N GLY A 4 17.38 -32.52 -6.66
CA GLY A 4 16.58 -33.75 -6.52
C GLY A 4 16.16 -34.11 -5.09
N CYS A 5 16.19 -33.14 -4.17
CA CYS A 5 15.98 -33.35 -2.74
C CYS A 5 14.51 -33.16 -2.34
N THR A 6 14.02 -34.03 -1.45
CA THR A 6 12.66 -33.95 -0.87
C THR A 6 12.77 -33.82 0.64
N ASP A 7 11.93 -32.97 1.25
CA ASP A 7 11.79 -32.79 2.70
C ASP A 7 13.10 -32.54 3.48
N ASN A 8 13.92 -31.61 2.98
CA ASN A 8 15.16 -31.26 3.65
C ASN A 8 15.01 -30.01 4.54
N SER A 9 15.75 -29.99 5.64
CA SER A 9 15.77 -28.84 6.53
C SER A 9 17.16 -28.48 7.02
N VAL A 10 17.49 -27.19 6.91
CA VAL A 10 18.72 -26.57 7.39
C VAL A 10 18.38 -25.74 8.62
N ARG A 11 18.85 -26.17 9.79
CA ARG A 11 18.49 -25.54 11.07
C ARG A 11 19.66 -25.29 12.00
N LYS A 12 19.51 -24.27 12.85
CA LYS A 12 20.39 -23.99 14.01
C LYS A 12 21.86 -23.75 13.65
N ASN A 13 22.11 -23.20 12.48
CA ASN A 13 23.45 -22.78 12.06
C ASN A 13 23.73 -21.35 12.50
N ASN A 14 25.00 -21.08 12.84
CA ASN A 14 25.54 -19.74 13.03
C ASN A 14 26.51 -19.44 11.89
N VAL A 15 26.10 -18.59 10.95
CA VAL A 15 26.86 -18.26 9.75
C VAL A 15 27.41 -16.84 9.91
N ASN A 16 28.73 -16.71 10.01
CA ASN A 16 29.36 -15.40 10.22
C ASN A 16 29.65 -14.64 8.92
N ALA A 17 29.84 -15.36 7.82
CA ALA A 17 29.94 -14.82 6.48
C ALA A 17 29.77 -15.96 5.47
N CYS A 18 29.04 -15.72 4.40
CA CYS A 18 29.07 -16.58 3.22
C CYS A 18 28.60 -15.79 2.00
N HIS A 19 28.88 -16.33 0.81
CA HIS A 19 28.35 -15.75 -0.41
C HIS A 19 26.88 -16.17 -0.60
N VAL A 20 26.62 -17.48 -0.67
CA VAL A 20 25.29 -18.08 -0.69
C VAL A 20 25.27 -19.20 0.35
N PHE A 21 24.25 -19.25 1.22
CA PHE A 21 24.14 -20.30 2.22
C PHE A 21 23.35 -21.51 1.71
N VAL A 22 22.10 -21.31 1.30
CA VAL A 22 21.28 -22.35 0.66
C VAL A 22 20.95 -21.96 -0.78
N LEU A 23 21.26 -22.89 -1.69
CA LEU A 23 20.92 -22.84 -3.10
C LEU A 23 20.10 -24.10 -3.43
N ALA A 24 18.83 -23.91 -3.78
CA ALA A 24 17.89 -24.94 -4.21
C ALA A 24 17.40 -24.60 -5.63
N ASP A 25 18.26 -24.84 -6.61
CA ASP A 25 18.12 -24.34 -7.96
C ASP A 25 17.95 -25.49 -8.96
N ASN A 26 16.75 -25.64 -9.53
CA ASN A 26 16.37 -26.82 -10.31
C ASN A 26 16.05 -26.56 -11.78
N ILE A 27 16.37 -25.38 -12.33
CA ILE A 27 15.93 -25.01 -13.70
C ILE A 27 16.42 -25.98 -14.79
N ASN A 28 17.53 -26.69 -14.54
CA ASN A 28 18.14 -27.62 -15.50
C ASN A 28 17.82 -29.11 -15.25
N LEU A 29 16.93 -29.43 -14.30
CA LEU A 29 16.64 -30.81 -13.94
C LEU A 29 15.45 -31.37 -14.73
N SER A 30 15.52 -32.66 -15.08
CA SER A 30 14.35 -33.37 -15.61
C SER A 30 13.17 -33.23 -14.65
N THR A 31 11.93 -33.22 -15.16
CA THR A 31 10.69 -33.04 -14.37
C THR A 31 10.58 -33.95 -13.13
N ASN A 32 11.25 -35.12 -13.12
CA ASN A 32 11.23 -36.06 -12.00
C ASN A 32 12.34 -35.83 -10.94
N LEU A 33 13.18 -34.80 -11.09
CA LEU A 33 14.30 -34.46 -10.20
C LEU A 33 14.14 -33.07 -9.55
N GLN A 34 12.92 -32.51 -9.53
CA GLN A 34 12.67 -31.23 -8.87
C GLN A 34 12.77 -31.37 -7.34
N ASN A 35 13.35 -30.36 -6.68
CA ASN A 35 13.25 -30.27 -5.23
C ASN A 35 11.78 -30.05 -4.86
N LYS A 36 11.31 -30.76 -3.83
CA LYS A 36 9.94 -30.60 -3.33
C LYS A 36 9.87 -29.59 -2.19
N SER A 37 10.34 -29.97 -1.00
CA SER A 37 10.30 -29.10 0.18
C SER A 37 11.70 -28.87 0.73
N ILE A 38 12.12 -27.60 0.78
CA ILE A 38 13.37 -27.16 1.39
C ILE A 38 13.05 -26.09 2.44
N GLN A 39 13.52 -26.31 3.66
CA GLN A 39 13.24 -25.45 4.81
C GLN A 39 14.52 -24.90 5.42
N VAL A 40 14.62 -23.59 5.56
CA VAL A 40 15.72 -22.90 6.26
C VAL A 40 15.14 -22.24 7.49
N ILE A 41 15.39 -22.83 8.66
CA ILE A 41 14.65 -22.50 9.90
C ILE A 41 15.59 -22.32 11.09
N GLU A 42 15.34 -21.32 11.94
CA GLU A 42 16.08 -21.14 13.22
C GLU A 42 17.60 -20.98 13.03
N ASN A 43 18.04 -20.32 11.95
CA ASN A 43 19.45 -20.02 11.71
C ASN A 43 19.78 -18.56 12.06
N LYS A 44 21.06 -18.29 12.30
CA LYS A 44 21.60 -16.94 12.48
C LYS A 44 22.58 -16.63 11.36
N PHE A 45 22.28 -15.59 10.61
CA PHE A 45 23.03 -15.14 9.45
C PHE A 45 23.63 -13.76 9.71
N LYS A 46 24.93 -13.65 9.44
CA LYS A 46 25.67 -12.40 9.43
C LYS A 46 26.50 -12.32 8.15
N TYR A 47 26.56 -11.14 7.53
CA TYR A 47 27.38 -10.87 6.35
C TYR A 47 27.17 -11.89 5.22
N VAL A 48 25.91 -12.24 4.93
CA VAL A 48 25.58 -13.03 3.76
C VAL A 48 25.45 -12.09 2.56
N VAL A 49 26.38 -12.24 1.62
CA VAL A 49 26.66 -11.21 0.60
C VAL A 49 25.77 -11.38 -0.65
N ASN A 50 25.16 -12.56 -0.90
CA ASN A 50 24.13 -12.72 -1.94
C ASN A 50 22.82 -13.22 -1.34
N TYR A 51 22.75 -14.52 -1.01
CA TYR A 51 21.49 -15.16 -0.66
C TYR A 51 21.63 -16.00 0.60
N CYS A 52 20.77 -15.76 1.59
CA CYS A 52 20.64 -16.74 2.68
C CYS A 52 19.94 -17.98 2.14
N PHE A 53 18.88 -17.80 1.36
CA PHE A 53 18.19 -18.90 0.69
C PHE A 53 17.61 -18.48 -0.67
N LEU A 54 18.24 -18.98 -1.75
CA LEU A 54 17.76 -18.84 -3.13
C LEU A 54 17.09 -20.15 -3.60
N SER A 55 15.89 -20.04 -4.19
CA SER A 55 15.25 -21.15 -4.92
C SER A 55 14.79 -20.78 -6.32
N ARG A 56 14.80 -21.78 -7.21
CA ARG A 56 14.15 -21.78 -8.54
C ARG A 56 13.51 -23.14 -8.78
N ALA A 57 12.26 -23.16 -9.27
CA ALA A 57 11.49 -24.38 -9.50
C ALA A 57 11.44 -25.31 -8.26
N LEU A 58 10.91 -24.78 -7.15
CA LEU A 58 10.73 -25.48 -5.87
C LEU A 58 9.24 -25.54 -5.52
N GLU A 59 8.73 -26.70 -5.10
CA GLU A 59 7.31 -26.82 -4.70
C GLU A 59 7.02 -26.04 -3.41
N TRP A 60 7.82 -26.25 -2.37
CA TRP A 60 7.67 -25.65 -1.05
C TRP A 60 8.96 -25.00 -0.57
N TYR A 61 8.92 -23.67 -0.48
CA TYR A 61 9.96 -22.82 0.11
C TYR A 61 9.56 -22.40 1.52
N VAL A 62 10.37 -22.73 2.53
CA VAL A 62 10.15 -22.27 3.91
C VAL A 62 11.39 -21.55 4.43
N PHE A 63 11.24 -20.28 4.82
CA PHE A 63 12.27 -19.48 5.48
C PHE A 63 11.68 -18.90 6.77
N ASP A 64 11.83 -19.61 7.89
CA ASP A 64 11.12 -19.26 9.13
C ASP A 64 12.04 -19.08 10.34
N ARG A 65 11.71 -18.15 11.24
CA ARG A 65 12.39 -17.98 12.54
C ARG A 65 13.91 -17.76 12.43
N ASN A 66 14.39 -17.19 11.33
CA ASN A 66 15.80 -16.87 11.16
C ASN A 66 16.12 -15.47 11.66
N GLU A 67 17.33 -15.27 12.17
CA GLU A 67 17.92 -13.95 12.45
C GLU A 67 18.89 -13.61 11.32
N VAL A 68 18.67 -12.53 10.60
CA VAL A 68 19.51 -12.07 9.49
C VAL A 68 20.00 -10.66 9.77
N SER A 69 21.31 -10.46 9.71
CA SER A 69 21.93 -9.15 9.89
C SER A 69 23.00 -8.87 8.84
N PHE A 70 23.13 -7.60 8.45
CA PHE A 70 24.14 -7.16 7.47
C PHE A 70 24.07 -7.92 6.14
N GLN A 71 22.87 -8.26 5.69
CA GLN A 71 22.64 -8.89 4.39
C GLN A 71 22.73 -7.87 3.24
N GLY A 72 23.18 -8.37 2.09
CA GLY A 72 23.20 -7.67 0.80
C GLY A 72 24.59 -7.20 0.35
N ARG A 73 24.62 -6.42 -0.75
CA ARG A 73 25.82 -5.82 -1.36
C ARG A 73 25.71 -4.30 -1.51
N THR A 74 26.85 -3.64 -1.51
CA THR A 74 26.99 -2.21 -1.82
C THR A 74 26.92 -1.86 -3.31
N TRP A 75 27.00 -2.84 -4.22
CA TRP A 75 26.99 -2.63 -5.68
C TRP A 75 25.96 -3.57 -6.34
N HIS A 76 25.12 -3.03 -7.24
CA HIS A 76 23.78 -3.50 -7.68
C HIS A 76 23.52 -4.98 -8.08
N THR A 77 22.21 -5.29 -8.13
CA THR A 77 21.40 -6.37 -8.76
C THR A 77 20.95 -7.59 -7.96
N HIS A 78 21.66 -8.05 -6.92
CA HIS A 78 21.30 -9.26 -6.16
C HIS A 78 21.80 -9.20 -4.70
N GLY A 79 21.06 -9.69 -3.71
CA GLY A 79 21.44 -9.57 -2.30
C GLY A 79 20.41 -9.94 -1.22
N GLU A 80 19.37 -10.70 -1.57
CA GLU A 80 18.19 -10.94 -0.78
C GLU A 80 18.41 -12.00 0.32
N ALA A 81 17.76 -11.84 1.47
CA ALA A 81 17.80 -12.89 2.48
C ALA A 81 17.00 -14.12 2.03
N ALA A 82 15.73 -13.89 1.66
CA ALA A 82 14.81 -14.92 1.19
C ALA A 82 14.43 -14.64 -0.27
N ALA A 83 14.96 -15.43 -1.20
CA ALA A 83 14.73 -15.31 -2.64
C ALA A 83 14.05 -16.56 -3.21
N PRO A 84 12.75 -16.77 -2.97
CA PRO A 84 11.97 -17.72 -3.73
C PRO A 84 11.66 -17.15 -5.12
N THR A 85 12.53 -17.45 -6.08
CA THR A 85 12.45 -16.87 -7.44
C THR A 85 11.73 -17.81 -8.42
N THR A 86 11.90 -17.60 -9.73
CA THR A 86 11.13 -18.18 -10.84
C THR A 86 10.67 -19.63 -10.60
N GLN A 87 9.37 -19.89 -10.83
CA GLN A 87 8.73 -21.22 -10.73
C GLN A 87 8.72 -21.85 -9.33
N THR A 88 9.04 -21.10 -8.28
CA THR A 88 8.73 -21.55 -6.91
C THR A 88 7.22 -21.46 -6.70
N MET A 89 6.56 -22.54 -6.29
CA MET A 89 5.09 -22.61 -6.27
C MET A 89 4.47 -22.09 -4.97
N HIS A 90 4.92 -22.62 -3.83
CA HIS A 90 4.38 -22.29 -2.52
C HIS A 90 5.47 -21.73 -1.61
N ILE A 91 5.21 -20.56 -1.03
CA ILE A 91 6.17 -19.89 -0.15
C ILE A 91 5.63 -19.67 1.26
N ARG A 92 6.49 -19.85 2.25
CA ARG A 92 6.28 -19.45 3.62
C ARG A 92 7.53 -18.73 4.12
N VAL A 93 7.37 -17.46 4.50
CA VAL A 93 8.44 -16.66 5.09
C VAL A 93 7.92 -16.03 6.36
N CYS A 94 8.12 -16.70 7.50
CA CYS A 94 7.46 -16.32 8.75
C CYS A 94 8.39 -16.13 9.94
N ASP A 95 8.03 -15.21 10.83
CA ASP A 95 8.65 -15.02 12.14
C ASP A 95 10.17 -14.73 12.09
N ASN A 96 10.68 -14.19 10.97
CA ASN A 96 12.09 -13.85 10.84
C ASN A 96 12.39 -12.47 11.40
N LYS A 97 13.65 -12.26 11.76
CA LYS A 97 14.19 -10.96 12.18
C LYS A 97 15.27 -10.51 11.20
N PHE A 98 15.02 -9.44 10.46
CA PHE A 98 15.96 -8.78 9.56
C PHE A 98 16.44 -7.47 10.18
N THR A 99 17.75 -7.30 10.39
CA THR A 99 18.33 -6.06 10.92
C THR A 99 19.54 -5.58 10.13
N ASP A 100 19.85 -4.28 10.22
CA ASP A 100 21.11 -3.71 9.76
C ASP A 100 21.44 -4.02 8.30
N GLN A 101 20.42 -3.99 7.44
CA GLN A 101 20.60 -4.21 6.01
C GLN A 101 21.57 -3.17 5.42
N ILE A 102 22.56 -3.65 4.65
CA ILE A 102 23.63 -2.82 4.09
C ILE A 102 23.44 -2.51 2.59
N ALA A 103 22.35 -2.97 2.00
CA ALA A 103 22.06 -2.88 0.58
C ALA A 103 20.73 -2.20 0.29
N GLN A 104 20.60 -1.60 -0.90
CA GLN A 104 19.33 -1.07 -1.41
C GLN A 104 18.34 -2.16 -1.89
N GLN A 105 18.71 -3.45 -1.82
CA GLN A 105 17.89 -4.56 -2.33
C GLN A 105 16.76 -4.95 -1.38
N SER A 106 16.00 -5.99 -1.73
CA SER A 106 14.89 -6.53 -0.93
C SER A 106 15.35 -7.55 0.12
N CYS A 107 14.68 -7.63 1.27
CA CYS A 107 14.90 -8.73 2.21
C CYS A 107 14.26 -10.03 1.71
N ILE A 108 13.01 -9.91 1.25
CA ILE A 108 12.17 -11.02 0.78
C ILE A 108 11.73 -10.71 -0.64
N THR A 109 12.00 -11.61 -1.57
CA THR A 109 11.75 -11.38 -3.01
C THR A 109 11.04 -12.57 -3.63
N PRO A 110 9.70 -12.66 -3.41
CA PRO A 110 8.85 -13.59 -4.14
C PRO A 110 8.89 -13.25 -5.63
N GLY A 111 9.49 -14.12 -6.45
CA GLY A 111 9.54 -13.95 -7.90
C GLY A 111 8.24 -14.39 -8.59
N PRO A 112 8.21 -14.37 -9.93
CA PRO A 112 7.01 -14.73 -10.68
C PRO A 112 6.70 -16.23 -10.57
N HIS A 113 5.43 -16.57 -10.82
CA HIS A 113 4.88 -17.95 -10.82
C HIS A 113 4.73 -18.61 -9.45
N ILE A 114 4.68 -17.80 -8.39
CA ILE A 114 4.21 -18.27 -7.07
C ILE A 114 2.69 -18.40 -7.13
N GLU A 115 2.22 -19.62 -6.91
CA GLU A 115 0.81 -19.99 -6.90
C GLU A 115 0.14 -19.64 -5.58
N SER A 116 0.87 -19.70 -4.46
CA SER A 116 0.39 -19.25 -3.16
C SER A 116 1.53 -18.91 -2.21
N GLY A 117 1.28 -17.98 -1.29
CA GLY A 117 2.31 -17.59 -0.34
C GLY A 117 1.79 -16.96 0.93
N LEU A 118 2.60 -17.09 1.98
CA LEU A 118 2.43 -16.40 3.25
C LEU A 118 3.74 -15.74 3.69
N ILE A 119 3.69 -14.43 3.93
CA ILE A 119 4.76 -13.67 4.57
C ILE A 119 4.18 -13.06 5.84
N SER A 120 4.52 -13.62 7.00
CA SER A 120 3.83 -13.24 8.24
C SER A 120 4.71 -13.18 9.49
N GLY A 121 4.38 -12.28 10.42
CA GLY A 121 5.06 -12.20 11.72
C GLY A 121 6.52 -11.77 11.67
N ASN A 122 7.01 -11.29 10.52
CA ASN A 122 8.41 -10.90 10.39
C ASN A 122 8.65 -9.51 11.00
N TYR A 123 9.83 -9.33 11.58
CA TYR A 123 10.35 -8.04 12.00
C TYR A 123 11.48 -7.61 11.07
N CYS A 124 11.38 -6.43 10.49
CA CYS A 124 12.42 -5.83 9.67
C CYS A 124 12.75 -4.42 10.18
N LYS A 125 14.02 -4.18 10.53
CA LYS A 125 14.56 -2.83 10.77
C LYS A 125 15.74 -2.58 9.85
N ARG A 126 15.66 -1.56 9.02
CA ARG A 126 16.67 -1.27 7.98
C ARG A 126 16.87 0.23 7.80
N HIS A 127 18.04 0.56 7.26
CA HIS A 127 18.38 1.92 6.84
C HIS A 127 18.32 2.10 5.31
N TYR A 128 18.35 1.02 4.53
CA TYR A 128 18.30 1.08 3.08
C TYR A 128 17.40 -0.03 2.52
N GLY A 129 16.88 0.18 1.32
CA GLY A 129 16.28 -0.85 0.49
C GLY A 129 14.85 -1.24 0.86
N ILE A 130 14.49 -2.44 0.43
CA ILE A 130 13.11 -2.90 0.36
C ILE A 130 12.88 -4.00 1.41
N PHE A 131 11.75 -3.98 2.09
CA PHE A 131 11.42 -5.11 2.96
C PHE A 131 10.91 -6.30 2.12
N ILE A 132 9.86 -6.11 1.32
CA ILE A 132 9.33 -7.12 0.41
C ILE A 132 9.30 -6.56 -1.01
N GLU A 133 9.91 -7.27 -1.96
CA GLU A 133 9.78 -6.99 -3.39
C GLU A 133 9.01 -8.13 -4.04
N ASN A 134 7.74 -7.90 -4.30
CA ASN A 134 6.87 -8.87 -4.95
C ASN A 134 7.06 -8.74 -6.47
N GLY A 135 7.68 -9.74 -7.09
CA GLY A 135 7.91 -9.84 -8.53
C GLY A 135 6.80 -10.58 -9.26
N SER A 136 5.57 -10.04 -9.22
CA SER A 136 4.40 -10.59 -9.93
C SER A 136 3.99 -12.00 -9.46
N THR A 137 3.64 -12.13 -8.18
CA THR A 137 3.01 -13.35 -7.61
C THR A 137 1.48 -13.33 -7.68
N SER A 138 0.82 -14.45 -7.40
CA SER A 138 -0.63 -14.49 -7.10
C SER A 138 -0.91 -15.23 -5.78
N ASN A 139 -2.08 -14.98 -5.17
CA ASN A 139 -2.52 -15.61 -3.92
C ASN A 139 -1.51 -15.46 -2.76
N LEU A 140 -0.98 -14.25 -2.60
CA LEU A 140 0.00 -13.93 -1.56
C LEU A 140 -0.66 -13.16 -0.42
N VAL A 141 -0.49 -13.67 0.80
CA VAL A 141 -0.87 -12.98 2.03
C VAL A 141 0.39 -12.42 2.70
N ILE A 142 0.38 -11.11 2.97
CA ILE A 142 1.41 -10.40 3.70
C ILE A 142 0.76 -9.83 4.96
N GLU A 143 0.96 -10.47 6.10
CA GLU A 143 0.21 -10.13 7.32
C GLU A 143 1.01 -10.08 8.60
N ASP A 144 0.58 -9.21 9.53
CA ASP A 144 1.13 -9.12 10.88
C ASP A 144 2.66 -8.92 10.93
N ASN A 145 3.24 -8.30 9.89
CA ASN A 145 4.66 -7.95 9.86
C ASN A 145 4.90 -6.57 10.49
N ILE A 146 6.08 -6.38 11.07
CA ILE A 146 6.57 -5.07 11.54
C ILE A 146 7.75 -4.68 10.66
N SER A 147 7.64 -3.55 9.96
CA SER A 147 8.72 -3.02 9.13
C SER A 147 9.01 -1.57 9.50
N ILE A 148 10.24 -1.31 9.90
CA ILE A 148 10.73 -0.01 10.34
C ILE A 148 11.87 0.41 9.41
N SER A 149 11.78 1.62 8.86
CA SER A 149 12.83 2.26 8.09
C SER A 149 13.31 3.52 8.81
N ASP A 150 14.60 3.61 9.11
CA ASP A 150 15.24 4.85 9.56
C ASP A 150 16.09 5.52 8.45
N GLY A 151 15.96 5.01 7.23
CA GLY A 151 16.63 5.49 6.02
C GLY A 151 16.00 6.69 5.35
N GLU A 152 16.70 7.24 4.36
CA GLU A 152 16.15 8.25 3.48
C GLU A 152 14.90 7.74 2.74
N ARG A 153 13.89 8.60 2.63
CA ARG A 153 12.60 8.24 2.04
C ARG A 153 12.62 8.05 0.51
N ALA A 154 13.72 8.44 -0.14
CA ALA A 154 13.94 8.17 -1.56
C ALA A 154 14.45 6.74 -1.81
N ASP A 155 15.13 6.15 -0.83
CA ASP A 155 15.92 4.93 -1.00
C ASP A 155 15.26 3.69 -0.37
N THR A 156 14.04 3.83 0.15
CA THR A 156 13.38 2.78 0.93
C THR A 156 11.92 2.61 0.55
N THR A 157 11.48 1.36 0.49
CA THR A 157 10.08 0.97 0.29
C THR A 157 9.77 -0.22 1.19
N HIS A 158 8.60 -0.29 1.81
CA HIS A 158 8.24 -1.47 2.61
C HIS A 158 7.81 -2.61 1.69
N ILE A 159 6.89 -2.36 0.76
CA ILE A 159 6.44 -3.33 -0.24
C ILE A 159 6.58 -2.70 -1.63
N LEU A 160 7.47 -3.25 -2.45
CA LEU A 160 7.59 -2.89 -3.86
C LEU A 160 6.90 -3.96 -4.70
N LEU A 161 6.02 -3.55 -5.61
CA LEU A 161 5.39 -4.40 -6.61
C LEU A 161 6.11 -4.18 -7.94
N VAL A 162 6.75 -5.22 -8.47
CA VAL A 162 7.44 -5.16 -9.76
C VAL A 162 6.83 -6.14 -10.76
N GLY A 163 6.77 -5.70 -12.03
CA GLY A 163 6.33 -6.53 -13.14
C GLY A 163 7.32 -7.66 -13.45
N GLU A 164 6.89 -8.59 -14.29
CA GLU A 164 7.79 -9.56 -14.91
C GLU A 164 8.80 -8.81 -15.80
N VAL A 165 10.08 -9.20 -15.73
CA VAL A 165 11.14 -8.67 -16.59
C VAL A 165 11.13 -9.44 -17.93
N ASP A 166 11.38 -8.76 -19.04
CA ASP A 166 11.15 -9.18 -20.44
C ASP A 166 11.75 -10.53 -20.88
N ASP A 167 12.58 -11.18 -20.06
CA ASP A 167 13.30 -12.43 -20.39
C ASP A 167 12.76 -13.68 -19.66
N GLN A 168 11.60 -13.61 -19.00
CA GLN A 168 10.98 -14.77 -18.33
C GLN A 168 9.64 -15.12 -18.99
N PRO A 169 9.28 -16.41 -19.11
CA PRO A 169 8.00 -16.80 -19.69
C PRO A 169 6.87 -16.11 -18.94
N THR A 170 5.98 -15.47 -19.70
CA THR A 170 4.79 -14.73 -19.24
C THR A 170 3.76 -15.65 -18.60
N GLY A 171 4.08 -16.21 -17.45
CA GLY A 171 3.19 -17.07 -16.69
C GLY A 171 2.22 -16.26 -15.84
N SER A 172 1.35 -15.49 -16.49
CA SER A 172 -0.01 -15.25 -15.99
C SER A 172 -0.18 -14.84 -14.50
N SER A 173 0.81 -14.20 -13.85
CA SER A 173 0.81 -13.95 -12.40
C SER A 173 0.77 -12.45 -12.07
N PRO A 174 -0.27 -11.71 -12.44
CA PRO A 174 -0.21 -10.26 -12.51
C PRO A 174 -0.49 -9.60 -11.14
N HIS A 175 0.01 -10.08 -10.01
CA HIS A 175 -0.40 -9.59 -8.67
C HIS A 175 -1.90 -9.78 -8.39
N SER A 176 -2.45 -10.94 -8.71
CA SER A 176 -3.86 -11.25 -8.42
C SER A 176 -4.05 -11.92 -7.07
N ASN A 177 -5.14 -11.59 -6.38
CA ASN A 177 -5.47 -12.10 -5.05
C ASN A 177 -4.34 -11.86 -4.02
N ILE A 178 -3.94 -10.60 -3.87
CA ILE A 178 -2.90 -10.18 -2.92
C ILE A 178 -3.56 -9.49 -1.74
N LEU A 179 -3.25 -9.94 -0.54
CA LEU A 179 -3.78 -9.39 0.70
C LEU A 179 -2.64 -8.88 1.59
N ILE A 180 -2.61 -7.57 1.82
CA ILE A 180 -1.68 -6.91 2.74
C ILE A 180 -2.47 -6.45 3.96
N GLN A 181 -2.34 -7.13 5.10
CA GLN A 181 -3.18 -6.83 6.26
C GLN A 181 -2.52 -6.88 7.62
N GLY A 182 -3.00 -6.10 8.59
CA GLY A 182 -2.51 -6.17 9.98
C GLY A 182 -1.05 -5.78 10.18
N ASN A 183 -0.36 -5.29 9.15
CA ASN A 183 1.06 -4.93 9.24
C ASN A 183 1.23 -3.56 9.89
N MET A 184 2.41 -3.36 10.50
CA MET A 184 2.86 -2.07 11.01
C MET A 184 4.07 -1.57 10.21
N PHE A 185 3.92 -0.42 9.56
CA PHE A 185 4.94 0.25 8.75
C PHE A 185 5.29 1.60 9.38
N ILE A 186 6.58 1.81 9.65
CA ILE A 186 7.07 3.02 10.33
C ILE A 186 8.28 3.59 9.58
N GLY A 187 8.23 4.89 9.27
CA GLY A 187 9.35 5.63 8.69
C GLY A 187 9.63 5.29 7.22
N GLY A 188 10.64 5.94 6.63
CA GLY A 188 11.13 5.65 5.27
C GLY A 188 10.21 6.10 4.14
N GLY A 189 10.40 5.49 2.96
CA GLY A 189 9.64 5.80 1.76
C GLY A 189 8.29 5.11 1.71
N PHE A 190 7.93 4.53 0.56
CA PHE A 190 6.56 4.07 0.32
C PHE A 190 6.18 2.84 1.14
N VAL A 191 4.96 2.82 1.68
CA VAL A 191 4.38 1.61 2.26
C VAL A 191 4.17 0.55 1.19
N VAL A 192 3.45 0.92 0.12
CA VAL A 192 3.30 0.10 -1.08
C VAL A 192 3.57 1.00 -2.28
N GLN A 193 4.44 0.55 -3.17
CA GLN A 193 4.71 1.23 -4.43
C GLN A 193 4.66 0.22 -5.56
N GLU A 194 4.02 0.59 -6.66
CA GLU A 194 4.19 -0.13 -7.93
C GLU A 194 5.35 0.45 -8.77
N TYR A 195 6.02 -0.43 -9.50
CA TYR A 195 7.05 -0.08 -10.46
C TYR A 195 7.03 -1.05 -11.65
N ASN A 196 6.88 -0.53 -12.87
CA ASN A 196 6.90 -1.31 -14.12
C ASN A 196 6.02 -2.57 -14.10
N THR A 197 4.82 -2.49 -13.53
CA THR A 197 3.91 -3.64 -13.41
C THR A 197 3.31 -4.09 -14.75
N GLY A 198 3.49 -3.36 -15.85
CA GLY A 198 3.01 -3.79 -17.18
C GLY A 198 1.46 -3.82 -17.29
N ASN A 199 0.93 -4.47 -18.33
CA ASN A 199 -0.46 -4.26 -18.77
C ASN A 199 -1.45 -5.38 -18.39
N ALA A 200 -0.99 -6.46 -17.73
CA ALA A 200 -1.85 -7.59 -17.38
C ALA A 200 -2.89 -7.20 -16.32
N LEU A 201 -4.15 -7.59 -16.51
CA LEU A 201 -5.25 -7.26 -15.60
C LEU A 201 -5.09 -7.95 -14.25
N ARG A 202 -5.40 -7.23 -13.18
CA ARG A 202 -5.15 -7.64 -11.79
C ARG A 202 -6.41 -7.49 -10.97
N TYR A 203 -6.78 -8.53 -10.23
CA TYR A 203 -8.00 -8.56 -9.43
C TYR A 203 -7.70 -9.01 -8.00
N GLY A 204 -8.54 -8.60 -7.05
CA GLY A 204 -8.44 -9.08 -5.67
C GLY A 204 -7.23 -8.54 -4.91
N PHE A 205 -6.78 -7.31 -5.21
CA PHE A 205 -5.70 -6.66 -4.46
C PHE A 205 -6.27 -5.85 -3.29
N SER A 206 -5.86 -6.15 -2.07
CA SER A 206 -6.40 -5.52 -0.85
C SER A 206 -5.31 -5.11 0.12
N ILE A 207 -5.44 -3.90 0.69
CA ILE A 207 -4.59 -3.34 1.74
C ILE A 207 -5.51 -2.99 2.91
N LEU A 208 -5.56 -3.87 3.93
CA LEU A 208 -6.60 -3.86 4.96
C LEU A 208 -6.03 -3.72 6.37
N ASN A 209 -6.60 -2.86 7.22
CA ASN A 209 -6.31 -2.84 8.67
C ASN A 209 -4.82 -2.73 9.03
N ASN A 210 -4.02 -2.01 8.24
CA ASN A 210 -2.60 -1.77 8.53
C ASN A 210 -2.42 -0.47 9.33
N HIS A 211 -1.29 -0.39 10.04
CA HIS A 211 -0.84 0.80 10.74
C HIS A 211 0.37 1.40 10.00
N MET A 212 0.21 2.58 9.40
CA MET A 212 1.21 3.25 8.56
C MET A 212 1.55 4.62 9.16
N VAL A 213 2.78 4.81 9.63
CA VAL A 213 3.18 6.04 10.33
C VAL A 213 4.51 6.56 9.80
N ASP A 214 4.56 7.86 9.48
CA ASP A 214 5.78 8.56 9.07
C ASP A 214 6.45 7.98 7.81
N CYS A 215 5.65 7.36 6.96
CA CYS A 215 6.03 6.75 5.69
C CYS A 215 5.24 7.40 4.55
N LYS A 216 5.72 7.29 3.31
CA LYS A 216 4.92 7.71 2.15
C LYS A 216 3.76 6.73 1.94
N MET A 217 2.57 7.27 1.71
CA MET A 217 1.34 6.45 1.57
C MET A 217 1.36 5.58 0.31
N PRO A 218 0.53 4.52 0.25
CA PRO A 218 0.44 3.66 -0.93
C PRO A 218 0.24 4.42 -2.26
N ILE A 219 1.01 4.03 -3.28
CA ILE A 219 0.85 4.50 -4.66
C ILE A 219 0.71 3.29 -5.59
N ILE A 220 -0.51 3.09 -6.10
CA ILE A 220 -0.87 2.11 -7.12
C ILE A 220 -1.72 2.82 -8.18
N THR A 221 -1.10 3.13 -9.31
CA THR A 221 -1.63 4.01 -10.36
C THR A 221 -1.81 3.33 -11.72
N ASN A 222 -1.46 2.06 -11.88
CA ASN A 222 -1.56 1.36 -13.15
C ASN A 222 -3.03 1.02 -13.49
N GLN A 223 -3.46 1.32 -14.72
CA GLN A 223 -4.82 1.12 -15.21
C GLN A 223 -5.33 -0.34 -15.15
N SER A 224 -4.40 -1.29 -15.09
CA SER A 224 -4.69 -2.73 -15.12
C SER A 224 -5.15 -3.29 -13.78
N PHE A 225 -5.04 -2.53 -12.68
CA PHE A 225 -5.63 -2.91 -11.41
C PHE A 225 -7.13 -2.66 -11.40
N ILE A 226 -7.88 -3.70 -11.01
CA ILE A 226 -9.34 -3.69 -11.00
C ILE A 226 -9.83 -4.05 -9.60
N GLY A 227 -10.58 -3.13 -9.00
CA GLY A 227 -11.24 -3.34 -7.71
C GLY A 227 -10.29 -3.35 -6.51
N ILE A 228 -9.21 -2.55 -6.52
CA ILE A 228 -8.32 -2.41 -5.35
C ILE A 228 -9.14 -1.97 -4.15
N ARG A 229 -8.91 -2.59 -2.99
CA ARG A 229 -9.49 -2.17 -1.71
C ARG A 229 -8.42 -1.66 -0.76
N LEU A 230 -8.55 -0.40 -0.33
CA LEU A 230 -7.78 0.20 0.75
C LEU A 230 -8.74 0.52 1.90
N GLU A 231 -8.77 -0.33 2.94
CA GLU A 231 -9.82 -0.28 3.95
C GLU A 231 -9.35 -0.49 5.40
N GLY A 232 -9.93 0.29 6.32
CA GLY A 232 -9.71 0.11 7.76
C GLY A 232 -8.30 0.48 8.25
N ASN A 233 -7.47 1.09 7.40
CA ASN A 233 -6.09 1.42 7.75
C ASN A 233 -6.02 2.70 8.60
N TYR A 234 -5.01 2.76 9.46
CA TYR A 234 -4.60 3.97 10.16
C TYR A 234 -3.34 4.52 9.49
N MET A 235 -3.42 5.71 8.92
CA MET A 235 -2.38 6.32 8.09
C MET A 235 -2.02 7.71 8.61
N VAL A 236 -0.76 7.90 8.99
CA VAL A 236 -0.18 9.20 9.36
C VAL A 236 0.93 9.51 8.37
N ALA A 237 0.63 10.42 7.44
CA ALA A 237 1.61 10.86 6.45
C ALA A 237 2.51 11.94 7.06
N PRO A 238 3.77 12.00 6.63
CA PRO A 238 4.62 13.15 6.93
C PRO A 238 4.20 14.37 6.08
N ASP A 239 4.44 15.56 6.61
CA ASP A 239 3.94 16.83 6.03
C ASP A 239 4.40 17.08 4.58
N ASP A 240 5.55 16.56 4.19
CA ASP A 240 6.18 16.68 2.88
C ASP A 240 5.72 15.60 1.87
N PHE A 241 5.06 14.53 2.32
CA PHE A 241 4.53 13.47 1.44
C PHE A 241 3.08 13.06 1.79
N PRO A 242 2.11 13.96 1.57
CA PRO A 242 0.71 13.74 1.95
C PRO A 242 -0.07 12.82 0.99
N ASP A 243 0.53 12.42 -0.13
CA ASP A 243 -0.19 11.85 -1.27
C ASP A 243 -0.44 10.34 -1.12
N LEU A 244 -1.71 9.96 -1.04
CA LEU A 244 -2.22 8.60 -1.26
C LEU A 244 -2.80 8.49 -2.67
N ALA A 245 -2.37 7.49 -3.44
CA ALA A 245 -2.81 7.31 -4.82
C ALA A 245 -3.25 5.86 -5.07
N ILE A 246 -4.55 5.61 -5.13
CA ILE A 246 -5.12 4.32 -5.56
C ILE A 246 -6.00 4.59 -6.78
N ALA A 247 -5.55 4.17 -7.95
CA ALA A 247 -6.22 4.38 -9.24
C ALA A 247 -6.60 3.05 -9.90
N GLY A 248 -6.75 3.03 -11.21
CA GLY A 248 -7.23 1.89 -11.98
C GLY A 248 -8.75 1.91 -12.16
N GLN A 249 -9.36 0.74 -12.16
CA GLN A 249 -10.80 0.57 -12.38
C GLN A 249 -11.50 0.15 -11.09
N TYR A 250 -12.55 0.86 -10.72
CA TYR A 250 -13.37 0.62 -9.52
C TYR A 250 -12.58 0.59 -8.18
N PRO A 251 -11.58 1.46 -7.95
CA PRO A 251 -10.85 1.45 -6.68
C PRO A 251 -11.77 1.88 -5.51
N VAL A 252 -11.54 1.31 -4.34
CA VAL A 252 -12.29 1.60 -3.11
C VAL A 252 -11.32 2.02 -2.00
N ILE A 253 -11.49 3.24 -1.50
CA ILE A 253 -10.80 3.79 -0.32
C ILE A 253 -11.88 4.02 0.74
N GLN A 254 -11.92 3.19 1.78
CA GLN A 254 -12.99 3.30 2.77
C GLN A 254 -12.63 3.01 4.23
N ASN A 255 -13.35 3.61 5.16
CA ASN A 255 -13.22 3.35 6.60
C ASN A 255 -11.78 3.57 7.13
N ASN A 256 -10.97 4.40 6.48
CA ASN A 256 -9.59 4.69 6.92
C ASN A 256 -9.54 5.89 7.86
N THR A 257 -8.55 5.91 8.74
CA THR A 257 -8.11 7.13 9.45
C THR A 257 -6.91 7.71 8.72
N LEU A 258 -7.03 8.95 8.25
CA LEU A 258 -6.15 9.63 7.31
C LEU A 258 -5.63 10.94 7.92
N ILE A 259 -4.46 10.90 8.56
CA ILE A 259 -3.85 12.04 9.26
C ILE A 259 -2.74 12.62 8.37
N GLY A 260 -2.91 13.87 7.92
CA GLY A 260 -1.98 14.51 6.98
C GLY A 260 -2.05 13.96 5.55
N VAL A 261 -3.05 13.14 5.25
CA VAL A 261 -3.18 12.46 3.95
C VAL A 261 -4.22 13.15 3.09
N ARG A 262 -3.92 13.31 1.80
CA ARG A 262 -4.90 13.61 0.74
C ARG A 262 -4.89 12.52 -0.32
N ILE A 263 -6.02 12.35 -0.99
CA ILE A 263 -6.16 11.41 -2.10
C ILE A 263 -5.81 12.16 -3.39
N ARG A 264 -4.73 11.75 -4.05
CA ARG A 264 -4.23 12.43 -5.25
C ARG A 264 -3.81 11.44 -6.32
N ALA A 265 -4.42 11.53 -7.50
CA ALA A 265 -3.96 10.83 -8.70
C ALA A 265 -4.19 11.73 -9.92
N ARG A 266 -3.11 12.36 -10.38
CA ARG A 266 -3.16 13.38 -11.44
C ARG A 266 -2.26 13.00 -12.61
N ASN A 267 -2.70 13.36 -13.81
CA ASN A 267 -1.95 13.26 -15.07
C ASN A 267 -1.41 11.84 -15.32
N ILE A 268 -2.14 10.80 -14.90
CA ILE A 268 -1.70 9.40 -14.98
C ILE A 268 -1.91 8.78 -16.38
N GLY A 269 -2.43 9.55 -17.34
CA GLY A 269 -2.54 9.15 -18.75
C GLY A 269 -3.80 8.36 -19.14
N TYR A 270 -4.72 8.13 -18.20
CA TYR A 270 -5.99 7.44 -18.45
C TYR A 270 -7.07 7.90 -17.45
N THR A 271 -8.34 7.53 -17.70
CA THR A 271 -9.47 7.84 -16.83
C THR A 271 -9.65 6.80 -15.73
N ILE A 272 -9.66 7.24 -14.47
CA ILE A 272 -10.03 6.40 -13.31
C ILE A 272 -11.53 6.11 -13.36
N LEU A 273 -11.91 4.84 -13.41
CA LEU A 273 -13.31 4.44 -13.59
C LEU A 273 -14.00 4.19 -12.25
N SER A 274 -15.08 4.91 -11.98
CA SER A 274 -15.98 4.74 -10.83
C SER A 274 -15.26 4.54 -9.47
N PRO A 275 -14.33 5.43 -9.08
CA PRO A 275 -13.69 5.35 -7.77
C PRO A 275 -14.71 5.54 -6.65
N LYS A 276 -14.49 4.87 -5.50
CA LYS A 276 -15.26 5.05 -4.27
C LYS A 276 -14.35 5.53 -3.16
N ILE A 277 -14.69 6.66 -2.55
CA ILE A 277 -13.96 7.26 -1.41
C ILE A 277 -14.98 7.51 -0.31
N VAL A 278 -15.18 6.56 0.60
CA VAL A 278 -16.33 6.56 1.50
C VAL A 278 -15.97 6.35 2.96
N ASN A 279 -16.66 7.05 3.87
CA ASN A 279 -16.55 6.87 5.32
C ASN A 279 -15.11 6.98 5.87
N ASN A 280 -14.24 7.75 5.21
CA ASN A 280 -12.88 7.99 5.73
C ASN A 280 -12.89 9.18 6.70
N LYS A 281 -11.98 9.15 7.68
CA LYS A 281 -11.74 10.24 8.61
C LYS A 281 -10.43 10.94 8.27
N PHE A 282 -10.51 12.14 7.70
CA PHE A 282 -9.39 13.01 7.41
C PHE A 282 -9.10 13.95 8.58
N GLN A 283 -7.83 14.07 8.95
CA GLN A 283 -7.34 14.94 10.01
C GLN A 283 -6.05 15.64 9.56
N ALA A 284 -5.75 16.82 10.08
CA ALA A 284 -4.42 17.41 9.86
C ALA A 284 -3.34 16.66 10.64
N ASN A 285 -2.14 16.66 10.06
CA ASN A 285 -0.91 16.34 10.77
C ASN A 285 -0.30 17.59 11.44
N SER A 286 -0.47 18.78 10.85
CA SER A 286 -0.05 20.06 11.44
C SER A 286 -1.04 21.20 11.12
N LEU A 287 -1.15 22.19 12.01
CA LEU A 287 -2.14 23.29 11.94
C LEU A 287 -2.00 24.19 10.70
N ASN A 288 -0.84 24.15 10.01
CA ASN A 288 -0.51 25.05 8.91
C ASN A 288 -0.37 24.36 7.55
N ALA A 289 -0.51 23.03 7.48
CA ALA A 289 -0.48 22.32 6.20
C ALA A 289 -1.70 22.72 5.37
N LYS A 290 -1.47 23.19 4.13
CA LYS A 290 -2.52 23.56 3.17
C LYS A 290 -2.39 22.72 1.91
N PHE A 291 -3.49 22.07 1.53
CA PHE A 291 -3.58 21.30 0.30
C PHE A 291 -4.57 21.95 -0.69
N PRO A 292 -4.33 21.91 -2.01
CA PRO A 292 -5.33 22.36 -2.98
C PRO A 292 -6.68 21.61 -2.83
N ALA A 293 -6.64 20.31 -2.55
CA ALA A 293 -7.85 19.53 -2.26
C ALA A 293 -7.60 18.26 -1.44
N ILE A 294 -8.65 17.73 -0.82
CA ILE A 294 -8.65 16.38 -0.21
C ILE A 294 -8.71 15.30 -1.29
N ILE A 295 -9.61 15.46 -2.27
CA ILE A 295 -9.74 14.54 -3.40
C ILE A 295 -9.32 15.29 -4.67
N ASP A 296 -8.10 15.02 -5.12
CA ASP A 296 -7.49 15.62 -6.31
C ASP A 296 -7.20 14.56 -7.37
N LEU A 297 -8.22 14.25 -8.17
CA LEU A 297 -8.15 13.35 -9.32
C LEU A 297 -8.28 14.19 -10.60
N SER A 298 -7.38 14.05 -11.57
CA SER A 298 -7.45 14.84 -12.83
C SER A 298 -8.47 14.28 -13.82
N ASP A 299 -8.42 12.97 -14.08
CA ASP A 299 -9.22 12.30 -15.09
C ASP A 299 -9.94 11.11 -14.45
N PHE A 300 -11.22 11.29 -14.15
CA PHE A 300 -12.05 10.25 -13.55
C PHE A 300 -13.50 10.34 -14.04
N SER A 301 -14.23 9.23 -13.92
CA SER A 301 -15.67 9.19 -14.19
C SER A 301 -16.38 8.44 -13.08
N GLY A 302 -17.58 8.89 -12.69
CA GLY A 302 -18.45 8.15 -11.78
C GLY A 302 -18.00 8.06 -10.32
N LEU A 303 -17.25 9.05 -9.81
CA LEU A 303 -16.82 9.08 -8.41
C LEU A 303 -18.02 9.04 -7.46
N VAL A 304 -17.94 8.18 -6.44
CA VAL A 304 -18.80 8.19 -5.25
C VAL A 304 -17.94 8.60 -4.06
N ALA A 305 -18.19 9.78 -3.52
CA ALA A 305 -17.58 10.26 -2.28
C ALA A 305 -18.67 10.57 -1.26
N GLU A 306 -18.79 9.81 -0.18
CA GLU A 306 -19.85 10.01 0.83
C GLU A 306 -19.39 9.62 2.25
N GLY A 307 -20.01 10.21 3.27
CA GLY A 307 -19.75 9.89 4.68
C GLY A 307 -18.35 10.25 5.20
N ASN A 308 -17.52 10.92 4.39
CA ASN A 308 -16.18 11.34 4.80
C ASN A 308 -16.24 12.46 5.85
N ASP A 309 -15.40 12.35 6.88
CA ASP A 309 -15.29 13.31 7.99
C ASP A 309 -13.95 14.05 7.87
N THR A 310 -13.95 15.37 7.73
CA THR A 310 -12.76 16.16 7.38
C THR A 310 -12.38 17.21 8.43
N THR A 311 -12.46 16.86 9.71
CA THR A 311 -12.04 17.77 10.78
C THR A 311 -10.53 18.05 10.72
N ALA A 312 -10.15 19.31 10.46
CA ALA A 312 -8.85 19.93 10.73
C ALA A 312 -7.76 19.97 9.63
N ALA A 313 -7.99 19.59 8.37
CA ALA A 313 -6.98 19.76 7.30
C ALA A 313 -7.28 20.94 6.36
N ASN A 314 -6.46 22.01 6.29
CA ASN A 314 -6.78 23.15 5.39
C ASN A 314 -6.77 22.76 3.90
N TYR A 315 -7.88 22.98 3.18
CA TYR A 315 -7.94 22.80 1.73
C TYR A 315 -8.76 23.85 0.98
N ASP A 316 -8.41 24.08 -0.30
CA ASP A 316 -9.16 25.00 -1.15
C ASP A 316 -10.48 24.39 -1.66
N SER A 317 -10.47 23.08 -1.94
CA SER A 317 -11.62 22.31 -2.45
C SER A 317 -11.73 20.93 -1.80
N PHE A 318 -12.94 20.43 -1.54
CA PHE A 318 -13.10 19.03 -1.10
C PHE A 318 -12.85 18.06 -2.26
N ILE A 319 -13.49 18.30 -3.42
CA ILE A 319 -13.29 17.58 -4.68
C ILE A 319 -12.97 18.60 -5.78
N VAL A 320 -11.86 18.42 -6.51
CA VAL A 320 -11.43 19.38 -7.55
C VAL A 320 -12.41 19.45 -8.75
N THR A 321 -13.01 18.32 -9.13
CA THR A 321 -13.90 18.26 -10.31
C THR A 321 -15.28 17.67 -9.96
N PRO A 322 -16.16 18.43 -9.27
CA PRO A 322 -17.50 17.95 -8.90
C PRO A 322 -18.34 17.49 -10.10
N ALA A 323 -18.05 18.00 -11.30
CA ALA A 323 -18.70 17.62 -12.57
C ALA A 323 -18.65 16.12 -12.86
N ASN A 324 -17.58 15.42 -12.46
CA ASN A 324 -17.35 14.01 -12.77
C ASN A 324 -17.80 13.06 -11.64
N CYS A 325 -18.40 13.61 -10.58
CA CYS A 325 -18.98 12.83 -9.49
C CYS A 325 -20.38 12.33 -9.86
N ASN A 326 -20.69 11.09 -9.47
CA ASN A 326 -22.07 10.60 -9.40
C ASN A 326 -22.70 10.96 -8.06
N VAL A 327 -21.91 10.87 -6.98
CA VAL A 327 -22.35 11.12 -5.61
C VAL A 327 -21.27 11.91 -4.87
N ALA A 328 -21.70 12.96 -4.17
CA ALA A 328 -20.87 13.75 -3.27
C ALA A 328 -21.59 13.97 -1.93
N GLY A 329 -20.93 13.65 -0.84
CA GLY A 329 -21.45 13.77 0.52
C GLY A 329 -20.32 13.72 1.54
N PHE A 330 -20.61 14.21 2.73
CA PHE A 330 -19.63 14.37 3.80
C PHE A 330 -20.40 14.34 5.12
N LYS A 331 -19.75 13.84 6.17
CA LYS A 331 -20.32 13.78 7.52
C LYS A 331 -20.09 15.09 8.26
N ARG A 332 -18.87 15.60 8.20
CA ARG A 332 -18.47 16.85 8.85
C ARG A 332 -17.35 17.51 8.06
N ILE A 333 -17.50 18.80 7.82
CA ILE A 333 -16.47 19.68 7.27
C ILE A 333 -16.21 20.81 8.27
N GLY A 334 -14.96 21.00 8.67
CA GLY A 334 -14.55 22.02 9.66
C GLY A 334 -14.49 23.45 9.09
N GLN A 335 -14.20 24.43 9.95
CA GLN A 335 -14.25 25.86 9.63
C GLN A 335 -13.20 26.28 8.59
N SER A 336 -11.94 25.88 8.79
CA SER A 336 -10.82 26.09 7.87
C SER A 336 -11.05 25.41 6.52
N GLU A 337 -11.72 24.27 6.58
CA GLU A 337 -12.03 23.35 5.47
C GLU A 337 -13.36 23.65 4.79
N GLY A 338 -14.09 24.62 5.32
CA GLY A 338 -15.46 24.92 4.98
C GLY A 338 -15.64 25.35 3.54
N PHE A 339 -16.89 25.42 3.12
CA PHE A 339 -17.24 26.01 1.83
C PHE A 339 -17.56 27.49 1.99
N ILE A 340 -17.33 28.27 0.93
CA ILE A 340 -17.85 29.64 0.84
C ILE A 340 -19.35 29.59 0.50
N ASP A 341 -19.76 28.62 -0.32
CA ASP A 341 -21.14 28.43 -0.76
C ASP A 341 -21.78 27.19 -0.15
N LYS A 342 -23.10 27.22 -0.07
CA LYS A 342 -23.90 26.09 0.41
C LYS A 342 -23.62 24.83 -0.44
N PRO A 343 -23.52 23.63 0.16
CA PRO A 343 -23.18 22.41 -0.59
C PRO A 343 -24.09 22.12 -1.79
N SER A 344 -25.37 22.47 -1.71
CA SER A 344 -26.34 22.29 -2.80
C SER A 344 -26.01 23.11 -4.06
N ILE A 345 -25.31 24.23 -3.91
CA ILE A 345 -24.85 25.07 -5.03
C ILE A 345 -23.68 24.38 -5.75
N LEU A 346 -22.75 23.81 -4.98
CA LEU A 346 -21.54 23.19 -5.50
C LEU A 346 -21.79 21.82 -6.14
N TYR A 347 -22.62 20.98 -5.52
CA TYR A 347 -22.82 19.59 -5.95
C TYR A 347 -24.17 19.32 -6.63
N GLY A 348 -25.14 20.23 -6.51
CA GLY A 348 -26.45 20.09 -7.15
C GLY A 348 -27.13 18.76 -6.85
N SER A 349 -27.63 18.08 -7.89
CA SER A 349 -28.32 16.79 -7.78
C SER A 349 -27.46 15.63 -7.27
N LYS A 350 -26.13 15.77 -7.32
CA LYS A 350 -25.15 14.75 -6.89
C LYS A 350 -24.98 14.70 -5.38
N LEU A 351 -25.42 15.76 -4.69
CA LEU A 351 -25.31 15.84 -3.25
C LEU A 351 -26.10 14.69 -2.59
N VAL A 352 -25.52 14.07 -1.58
CA VAL A 352 -26.22 13.19 -0.62
C VAL A 352 -25.88 13.66 0.78
N CYS A 353 -26.81 13.50 1.71
CA CYS A 353 -26.57 13.79 3.12
C CYS A 353 -27.41 12.90 4.03
N GLN A 354 -26.93 12.77 5.27
CA GLN A 354 -27.63 12.20 6.40
C GLN A 354 -28.00 13.32 7.38
N LEU A 355 -29.10 13.13 8.11
CA LEU A 355 -29.55 14.09 9.11
C LEU A 355 -28.42 14.37 10.11
N GLY A 356 -28.07 15.65 10.27
CA GLY A 356 -27.00 16.09 11.16
C GLY A 356 -25.62 16.26 10.51
N ASP A 357 -25.45 15.89 9.24
CA ASP A 357 -24.22 16.23 8.50
C ASP A 357 -24.01 17.75 8.52
N ILE A 358 -22.79 18.20 8.80
CA ILE A 358 -22.48 19.62 9.00
C ILE A 358 -21.33 20.11 8.12
N VAL A 359 -21.52 21.29 7.53
CA VAL A 359 -20.48 22.01 6.79
C VAL A 359 -20.34 23.40 7.36
N MET A 360 -19.19 23.71 7.94
CA MET A 360 -18.93 25.08 8.37
C MET A 360 -18.80 26.00 7.16
N ASN A 361 -19.31 27.22 7.28
CA ASN A 361 -19.05 28.29 6.32
C ASN A 361 -17.62 28.76 6.54
N ARG A 362 -16.75 28.72 5.52
CA ARG A 362 -15.34 29.11 5.66
C ARG A 362 -15.17 30.59 6.04
N GLU A 363 -16.07 31.43 5.55
CA GLU A 363 -16.00 32.89 5.66
C GLU A 363 -17.33 33.45 6.19
N PRO A 364 -17.67 33.22 7.47
CA PRO A 364 -18.85 33.81 8.08
C PRO A 364 -18.64 35.32 8.18
N SER A 365 -19.67 36.10 7.85
CA SER A 365 -19.59 37.57 7.90
C SER A 365 -20.84 38.17 8.54
N PRO A 366 -20.79 39.41 9.03
CA PRO A 366 -21.98 40.09 9.59
C PRO A 366 -23.11 40.31 8.58
N THR A 367 -22.84 40.19 7.28
CA THR A 367 -23.84 40.23 6.20
C THR A 367 -24.26 38.84 5.72
N ASN A 368 -23.46 37.82 6.03
CA ASN A 368 -23.70 36.40 5.83
C ASN A 368 -23.69 35.69 7.18
N ASN A 369 -24.72 35.92 8.01
CA ASN A 369 -24.87 35.41 9.39
C ASN A 369 -24.90 33.87 9.51
N LYS A 370 -24.58 33.16 8.43
CA LYS A 370 -24.55 31.70 8.34
C LYS A 370 -23.22 31.21 8.87
N TYR A 371 -23.25 30.56 10.02
CA TYR A 371 -22.09 29.90 10.62
C TYR A 371 -21.77 28.58 9.94
N ALA A 372 -22.81 27.82 9.62
CA ALA A 372 -22.70 26.51 9.03
C ALA A 372 -23.97 26.16 8.25
N TRP A 373 -23.91 25.06 7.53
CA TRP A 373 -25.04 24.38 6.94
C TRP A 373 -25.18 22.99 7.53
N VAL A 374 -26.40 22.62 7.94
CA VAL A 374 -26.68 21.31 8.54
C VAL A 374 -27.72 20.58 7.68
N CYS A 375 -27.50 19.32 7.34
CA CYS A 375 -28.53 18.52 6.66
C CYS A 375 -29.71 18.33 7.62
N VAL A 376 -30.87 18.86 7.23
CA VAL A 376 -32.12 18.84 8.01
C VAL A 376 -33.15 17.87 7.42
N ASP A 377 -32.97 17.47 6.17
CA ASP A 377 -33.78 16.44 5.51
C ASP A 377 -32.92 15.67 4.49
N ALA A 378 -32.63 14.40 4.81
CA ALA A 378 -31.86 13.51 3.96
C ALA A 378 -32.61 13.12 2.67
N ALA A 379 -33.94 12.99 2.71
CA ALA A 379 -34.74 12.57 1.56
C ALA A 379 -34.74 13.65 0.46
N SER A 380 -34.89 14.91 0.87
CA SER A 380 -34.84 16.06 -0.04
C SER A 380 -33.43 16.62 -0.24
N LYS A 381 -32.39 16.03 0.38
CA LYS A 381 -30.99 16.49 0.34
C LYS A 381 -30.84 17.96 0.78
N LEU A 382 -31.64 18.37 1.76
CA LEU A 382 -31.76 19.76 2.17
C LEU A 382 -30.80 20.08 3.30
N PHE A 383 -29.93 21.06 3.05
CA PHE A 383 -29.16 21.71 4.09
C PHE A 383 -29.91 22.96 4.59
N GLY A 384 -30.14 23.08 5.90
CA GLY A 384 -30.60 24.30 6.56
C GLY A 384 -29.44 25.22 6.91
N ASP A 385 -29.72 26.52 7.06
CA ASP A 385 -28.70 27.50 7.48
C ASP A 385 -28.66 27.54 9.01
N LEU A 386 -27.49 27.31 9.61
CA LEU A 386 -27.24 27.54 11.03
C LEU A 386 -26.71 28.95 11.20
N ASN A 387 -27.53 29.83 11.77
CA ASN A 387 -27.15 31.23 12.00
C ASN A 387 -26.59 31.43 13.40
N ILE A 388 -25.63 32.35 13.54
CA ILE A 388 -25.29 32.90 14.86
C ILE A 388 -26.29 34.03 15.15
N GLY A 389 -26.99 33.96 16.28
CA GLY A 389 -27.68 35.13 16.82
C GLY A 389 -26.62 36.14 17.27
N ILE A 390 -26.57 37.30 16.62
CA ILE A 390 -25.72 38.42 17.05
C ILE A 390 -26.47 39.23 18.10
#